data_AF-A0A535JW09-F1
#
_entry.id   AF-A0A535JW09-F1
#
_cell.length_a   1.000
_cell.length_b   1.000
_cell.length_c   1.000
_cell.angle_alpha   90.00
_cell.angle_beta   90.00
_cell.angle_gamma   90.00
#
_symmetry.space_group_name_H-M   'P 1'
#
loop_
_entity.id
_entity.type
_entity.pdbx_description
1 polymer ?
#
loop_
_entity_poly.entity_id
_entity_poly.type
_entity_poly.pdbx_seq_one_letter_code
_entity_poly.pdbx_strand_id
1 'polypeptide(L)'
;LPAKTVIYTGSAQGACGLAQTAMGPFYCPDDEKVYLDISFFQELQQRFGAKGGPFAEGYVVSHEYGHHVQNQLGLLSQSGSRTASIQVELQADCLAGVWARHAADTGFLEAPTDAEIAQALDAAAAVGDDRIQQETQGRVQPEKWTHGSSAQRQQWYRTGYQTGDLDRCDTSSVR
;
A
#
# COMPACT_ATOMS: atom_id res chain seq x y z
N LEU A 1 12.38 13.41 -7.58
CA LEU A 1 11.53 13.74 -8.76
C LEU A 1 10.30 12.86 -8.69
N PRO A 2 9.11 13.23 -9.20
CA PRO A 2 7.96 12.34 -9.11
C PRO A 2 8.23 11.03 -9.87
N ALA A 3 7.89 9.90 -9.26
CA ALA A 3 7.98 8.59 -9.91
C ALA A 3 7.12 8.57 -11.18
N LYS A 4 7.59 7.85 -12.21
CA LYS A 4 6.77 7.63 -13.41
C LYS A 4 5.82 6.44 -13.18
N THR A 5 4.54 6.63 -13.44
CA THR A 5 3.55 5.53 -13.38
C THR A 5 3.46 4.79 -14.72
N VAL A 6 3.49 3.45 -14.65
CA VAL A 6 3.24 2.51 -15.74
C VAL A 6 1.92 1.81 -15.46
N ILE A 7 0.89 2.14 -16.24
CA ILE A 7 -0.42 1.49 -16.17
C ILE A 7 -0.44 0.31 -17.14
N TYR A 8 -0.83 -0.88 -16.67
CA TYR A 8 -0.86 -2.08 -17.51
C TYR A 8 -2.01 -3.03 -17.11
N THR A 9 -2.18 -4.08 -17.90
CA THR A 9 -3.05 -5.21 -17.60
C THR A 9 -2.37 -6.49 -18.07
N GLY A 10 -2.33 -7.52 -17.24
CA GLY A 10 -1.68 -8.79 -17.56
C GLY A 10 -0.19 -8.79 -17.26
N SER A 11 0.60 -8.02 -18.02
CA SER A 11 2.05 -7.92 -17.77
C SER A 11 2.70 -6.63 -18.28
N ALA A 12 3.82 -6.25 -17.66
CA ALA A 12 4.69 -5.17 -18.10
C ALA A 12 6.16 -5.51 -17.81
N GLN A 13 7.09 -5.10 -18.68
CA GLN A 13 8.52 -5.29 -18.42
C GLN A 13 9.07 -4.08 -17.64
N GLY A 14 9.71 -4.34 -16.50
CA GLY A 14 10.38 -3.34 -15.67
C GLY A 14 11.79 -3.75 -15.28
N ALA A 15 12.51 -2.87 -14.56
CA ALA A 15 13.86 -3.17 -14.07
C ALA A 15 13.87 -4.25 -12.98
N CYS A 16 12.82 -4.32 -12.15
CA CYS A 16 12.65 -5.35 -11.13
C CYS A 16 12.16 -6.71 -11.70
N GLY A 17 12.11 -6.85 -13.03
CA GLY A 17 11.68 -8.06 -13.73
C GLY A 17 10.36 -7.90 -14.48
N LEU A 18 9.71 -9.03 -14.76
CA LEU A 18 8.41 -9.06 -15.42
C LEU A 18 7.30 -8.82 -14.38
N ALA A 19 6.69 -7.65 -14.45
CA ALA A 19 5.45 -7.35 -13.74
C ALA A 19 4.35 -8.27 -14.27
N GLN A 20 3.65 -8.98 -13.38
CA GLN A 20 2.53 -9.85 -13.72
C GLN A 20 1.34 -9.52 -12.81
N THR A 21 0.12 -9.77 -13.27
CA THR A 21 -1.10 -9.52 -12.48
C THR A 21 -1.08 -10.18 -11.09
N ALA A 22 -0.48 -11.36 -10.97
CA ALA A 22 -0.35 -12.07 -9.69
C ALA A 22 0.48 -11.30 -8.63
N MET A 23 1.28 -10.31 -9.04
CA MET A 23 2.11 -9.49 -8.15
C MET A 23 1.32 -8.30 -7.58
N GLY A 24 0.20 -7.91 -8.21
CA GLY A 24 -0.49 -6.66 -7.89
C GLY A 24 0.29 -5.40 -8.29
N PRO A 25 -0.19 -4.21 -7.90
CA PRO A 25 0.55 -2.96 -7.96
C PRO A 25 1.84 -3.03 -7.16
N PHE A 26 2.88 -2.33 -7.61
CA PHE A 26 4.16 -2.25 -6.88
C PHE A 26 5.00 -1.05 -7.32
N TYR A 27 5.94 -0.65 -6.47
CA TYR A 27 7.03 0.26 -6.81
C TYR A 27 8.34 -0.50 -7.08
N CYS A 28 9.07 -0.10 -8.12
CA CYS A 28 10.39 -0.65 -8.42
C CYS A 28 11.51 0.37 -8.12
N PRO A 29 12.41 0.11 -7.16
CA PRO A 29 13.52 1.02 -6.86
C PRO A 29 14.59 1.08 -7.97
N ASP A 30 14.75 0.02 -8.77
CA ASP A 30 15.80 -0.06 -9.80
C ASP A 30 15.54 0.84 -11.02
N ASP A 31 14.29 1.21 -11.28
CA ASP A 31 13.93 2.19 -12.32
C ASP A 31 13.08 3.35 -11.83
N GLU A 32 12.84 3.44 -10.52
CA GLU A 32 12.07 4.48 -9.84
C GLU A 32 10.65 4.67 -10.41
N LYS A 33 9.96 3.57 -10.74
CA LYS A 33 8.60 3.58 -11.30
C LYS A 33 7.57 2.91 -10.42
N VAL A 34 6.35 3.41 -10.51
CA VAL A 34 5.15 2.79 -9.96
C VAL A 34 4.46 2.00 -11.07
N TYR A 35 4.19 0.72 -10.84
CA TYR A 35 3.51 -0.18 -11.75
C TYR A 35 2.11 -0.46 -11.22
N LEU A 36 1.08 -0.11 -11.99
CA LEU A 36 -0.32 -0.29 -11.61
C LEU A 36 -1.00 -1.25 -12.59
N ASP A 37 -1.29 -2.48 -12.13
CA ASP A 37 -2.21 -3.36 -12.83
C ASP A 37 -3.65 -2.97 -12.52
N ILE A 38 -4.35 -2.37 -13.48
CA ILE A 38 -5.74 -1.91 -13.25
C ILE A 38 -6.73 -3.06 -13.06
N SER A 39 -6.38 -4.29 -13.45
CA SER A 39 -7.21 -5.47 -13.15
C SER A 39 -7.19 -5.83 -11.66
N PHE A 40 -6.16 -5.39 -10.92
CA PHE A 40 -6.07 -5.59 -9.48
C PHE A 40 -7.25 -4.95 -8.71
N PHE A 41 -7.77 -3.80 -9.16
CA PHE A 41 -8.91 -3.16 -8.50
C PHE A 41 -10.19 -4.01 -8.58
N GLN A 42 -10.31 -4.85 -9.61
CA GLN A 42 -11.37 -5.84 -9.70
C GLN A 42 -11.10 -7.02 -8.76
N GLU A 43 -9.86 -7.51 -8.68
CA GLU A 43 -9.48 -8.56 -7.73
C GLU A 43 -9.68 -8.15 -6.26
N LEU A 44 -9.34 -6.90 -5.93
CA LEU A 44 -9.52 -6.32 -4.60
C LEU A 44 -10.98 -6.45 -4.12
N GLN A 45 -11.92 -6.23 -5.04
CA GLN A 45 -13.35 -6.38 -4.75
C GLN A 45 -13.81 -7.84 -4.80
N GLN A 46 -13.53 -8.54 -5.89
CA GLN A 46 -14.10 -9.86 -6.15
C GLN A 46 -13.48 -10.98 -5.31
N ARG A 47 -12.18 -10.88 -5.02
CA ARG A 47 -11.39 -11.95 -4.41
C ARG A 47 -11.04 -11.65 -2.96
N PHE A 48 -10.76 -10.38 -2.64
CA PHE A 48 -10.37 -9.98 -1.28
C PHE A 48 -11.50 -9.31 -0.48
N GLY A 49 -12.62 -9.01 -1.14
CA GLY A 49 -13.85 -8.57 -0.51
C GLY A 49 -13.87 -7.10 -0.11
N ALA A 50 -12.98 -6.28 -0.68
CA ALA A 50 -13.05 -4.84 -0.48
C ALA A 50 -14.32 -4.27 -1.12
N LYS A 51 -14.87 -3.21 -0.56
CA LYS A 51 -16.01 -2.46 -1.12
C LYS A 51 -15.65 -1.74 -2.43
N GLY A 52 -14.36 -1.44 -2.61
CA GLY A 52 -13.86 -0.67 -3.75
C GLY A 52 -14.20 0.81 -3.68
N GLY A 53 -14.11 1.47 -4.84
CA GLY A 53 -14.36 2.90 -5.01
C GLY A 53 -13.08 3.74 -5.09
N PRO A 54 -13.20 5.02 -5.49
CA PRO A 54 -12.05 5.86 -5.81
C PRO A 54 -11.07 6.04 -4.65
N PHE A 55 -11.54 6.05 -3.41
CA PHE A 55 -10.66 6.19 -2.24
C PHE A 55 -9.90 4.91 -1.88
N ALA A 56 -10.49 3.73 -2.16
CA ALA A 56 -9.78 2.46 -2.09
C ALA A 56 -8.65 2.39 -3.13
N GLU A 57 -8.93 2.83 -4.37
CA GLU A 57 -7.94 2.90 -5.44
C GLU A 57 -6.84 3.93 -5.13
N GLY A 58 -7.23 5.11 -4.62
CA GLY A 58 -6.30 6.16 -4.19
C GLY A 58 -5.39 5.70 -3.07
N TYR A 59 -5.89 4.89 -2.13
CA TYR A 59 -5.06 4.24 -1.11
C TYR A 59 -3.98 3.34 -1.73
N VAL A 60 -4.33 2.46 -2.67
CA VAL A 60 -3.37 1.57 -3.36
C VAL A 60 -2.32 2.40 -4.10
N VAL A 61 -2.73 3.43 -4.86
CA VAL A 61 -1.80 4.29 -5.60
C VAL A 61 -0.86 5.02 -4.65
N SER A 62 -1.40 5.65 -3.60
CA SER A 62 -0.59 6.41 -2.64
C SER A 62 0.34 5.53 -1.81
N HIS A 63 -0.03 4.27 -1.56
CA HIS A 63 0.86 3.27 -0.96
C HIS A 63 2.10 3.03 -1.84
N GLU A 64 1.93 2.80 -3.15
CA GLU A 64 3.08 2.61 -4.05
C GLU A 64 3.97 3.86 -4.17
N TYR A 65 3.37 5.04 -4.15
CA TYR A 65 4.13 6.28 -4.06
C TYR A 65 4.80 6.45 -2.69
N GLY A 66 4.26 5.85 -1.62
CA GLY A 66 4.90 5.74 -0.31
C GLY A 66 6.25 5.02 -0.41
N HIS A 67 6.33 3.91 -1.16
CA HIS A 67 7.60 3.24 -1.44
C HIS A 67 8.58 4.11 -2.22
N HIS A 68 8.10 4.92 -3.16
CA HIS A 68 8.96 5.89 -3.82
C HIS A 68 9.53 6.91 -2.85
N VAL A 69 8.72 7.45 -1.94
CA VAL A 69 9.18 8.38 -0.89
C VAL A 69 10.23 7.70 0.00
N GLN A 70 9.99 6.45 0.43
CA GLN A 70 10.98 5.67 1.17
C GLN A 70 12.30 5.53 0.40
N ASN A 71 12.25 5.30 -0.91
CA ASN A 71 13.45 5.19 -1.75
C ASN A 71 14.22 6.52 -1.77
N GLN A 72 13.52 7.63 -2.00
CA GLN A 72 14.15 8.96 -2.06
C GLN A 72 14.77 9.36 -0.70
N LEU A 73 14.20 8.88 0.41
CA LEU A 73 14.72 9.11 1.77
C LEU A 73 15.80 8.10 2.19
N GLY A 74 16.12 7.10 1.34
CA GLY A 74 17.08 6.05 1.68
C GLY A 74 16.60 5.07 2.76
N LEU A 75 15.28 4.95 2.95
CA LEU A 75 14.64 4.12 3.97
C LEU A 75 14.31 2.70 3.49
N LEU A 76 14.35 2.44 2.17
CA LEU A 76 14.22 1.09 1.65
C LEU A 76 15.43 0.27 2.09
N SER A 77 15.18 -0.61 3.07
CA SER A 77 16.23 -1.46 3.64
C SER A 77 16.62 -2.56 2.66
N GLN A 78 17.93 -2.78 2.47
CA GLN A 78 18.43 -3.97 1.79
C GLN A 78 18.35 -5.24 2.68
N SER A 79 17.90 -5.12 3.94
CA SER A 79 17.67 -6.27 4.80
C SER A 79 16.48 -7.08 4.26
N GLY A 80 16.76 -8.21 3.61
CA GLY A 80 15.75 -9.22 3.23
C GLY A 80 15.13 -9.97 4.42
N SER A 81 15.12 -9.39 5.62
CA SER A 81 14.44 -9.97 6.77
C SER A 81 12.94 -9.72 6.68
N ARG A 82 12.16 -10.71 7.13
CA ARG A 82 10.69 -10.64 7.14
C ARG A 82 10.17 -9.42 7.90
N THR A 83 10.74 -9.13 9.06
CA THR A 83 10.35 -7.99 9.88
C THR A 83 10.61 -6.67 9.15
N ALA A 84 11.75 -6.53 8.48
CA ALA A 84 12.03 -5.33 7.69
C ALA A 84 11.03 -5.14 6.55
N SER A 85 10.63 -6.22 5.87
CA SER A 85 9.57 -6.19 4.85
C SER A 85 8.26 -5.63 5.42
N ILE A 86 7.78 -6.20 6.54
CA ILE A 86 6.53 -5.75 7.18
C ILE A 86 6.63 -4.27 7.60
N GLN A 87 7.77 -3.85 8.14
CA GLN A 87 7.98 -2.46 8.56
C GLN A 87 7.93 -1.47 7.39
N VAL A 88 8.53 -1.84 6.24
CA VAL A 88 8.50 -1.03 5.01
C VAL A 88 7.07 -0.89 4.50
N GLU A 89 6.33 -1.98 4.42
CA GLU A 89 4.93 -2.02 3.94
C GLU A 89 4.00 -1.18 4.83
N LEU A 90 4.11 -1.34 6.15
CA LEU A 90 3.31 -0.56 7.09
C LEU A 90 3.68 0.93 7.11
N GLN A 91 4.94 1.27 6.82
CA GLN A 91 5.33 2.67 6.70
C GLN A 91 4.75 3.26 5.41
N ALA A 92 4.71 2.50 4.31
CA ALA A 92 4.02 2.93 3.08
C ALA A 92 2.52 3.16 3.29
N ASP A 93 1.84 2.33 4.11
CA ASP A 93 0.46 2.60 4.54
C ASP A 93 0.31 3.92 5.28
N CYS A 94 1.23 4.22 6.19
CA CYS A 94 1.23 5.50 6.89
C CYS A 94 1.45 6.68 5.94
N LEU A 95 2.41 6.56 5.01
CA LEU A 95 2.67 7.60 4.01
C LEU A 95 1.47 7.82 3.08
N ALA A 96 0.72 6.77 2.74
CA ALA A 96 -0.54 6.88 2.01
C ALA A 96 -1.57 7.73 2.78
N GLY A 97 -1.68 7.50 4.09
CA GLY A 97 -2.53 8.32 4.96
C GLY A 97 -2.08 9.78 5.04
N VAL A 98 -0.77 10.02 5.18
CA VAL A 98 -0.19 11.37 5.18
C VAL A 98 -0.51 12.08 3.85
N TRP A 99 -0.35 11.40 2.72
CA TRP A 99 -0.73 11.94 1.42
C TRP A 99 -2.21 12.33 1.38
N ALA A 100 -3.11 11.45 1.80
CA ALA A 100 -4.56 11.72 1.76
C ALA A 100 -4.92 12.96 2.61
N ARG A 101 -4.26 13.13 3.76
CA ARG A 101 -4.43 14.31 4.62
C ARG A 101 -3.93 15.59 3.93
N HIS A 102 -2.70 15.59 3.42
CA HIS A 102 -2.15 16.76 2.74
C HIS A 102 -2.91 17.11 1.45
N ALA A 103 -3.37 16.10 0.71
CA ALA A 103 -4.18 16.28 -0.48
C ALA A 103 -5.50 17.02 -0.17
N ALA A 104 -6.15 16.67 0.95
CA ALA A 104 -7.33 17.39 1.42
C ALA A 104 -6.98 18.81 1.92
N ASP A 105 -5.95 18.94 2.77
CA ASP A 105 -5.57 20.23 3.39
C ASP A 105 -5.12 21.28 2.34
N THR A 106 -4.52 20.83 1.23
CA THR A 106 -4.09 21.69 0.12
C THR A 106 -5.16 21.96 -0.92
N GLY A 107 -6.34 21.33 -0.79
CA GLY A 107 -7.43 21.42 -1.77
C GLY A 107 -7.16 20.68 -3.09
N PHE A 108 -6.15 19.80 -3.12
CA PHE A 108 -5.94 18.89 -4.25
C PHE A 108 -7.06 17.86 -4.37
N LEU A 109 -7.60 17.42 -3.22
CA LEU A 109 -8.82 16.64 -3.11
C LEU A 109 -9.84 17.40 -2.25
N GLU A 110 -11.13 17.17 -2.52
CA GLU A 110 -12.15 17.47 -1.52
C GLU A 110 -11.87 16.64 -0.26
N ALA A 111 -12.11 17.23 0.92
CA ALA A 111 -11.90 16.54 2.18
C ALA A 111 -12.77 15.27 2.21
N PRO A 112 -12.17 14.07 2.34
CA PRO A 112 -12.92 12.84 2.23
C PRO A 112 -13.89 12.68 3.39
N THR A 113 -15.06 12.16 3.06
CA THR A 113 -16.06 11.75 4.03
C THR A 113 -15.57 10.55 4.85
N ASP A 114 -16.18 10.32 6.01
CA ASP A 114 -15.91 9.12 6.82
C ASP A 114 -16.13 7.82 6.03
N ALA A 115 -17.07 7.83 5.08
CA ALA A 115 -17.35 6.69 4.21
C ALA A 115 -16.20 6.42 3.22
N GLU A 116 -15.61 7.47 2.65
CA GLU A 116 -14.45 7.37 1.76
C GLU A 116 -13.18 6.96 2.51
N ILE A 117 -12.96 7.50 3.71
CA ILE A 117 -11.88 7.02 4.59
C ILE A 117 -12.08 5.55 4.96
N ALA A 118 -13.32 5.11 5.20
CA ALA A 118 -13.63 3.71 5.42
C ALA A 118 -13.34 2.83 4.19
N GLN A 119 -13.47 3.33 2.95
CA GLN A 119 -13.09 2.59 1.74
C GLN A 119 -11.57 2.36 1.67
N ALA A 120 -10.77 3.36 2.00
CA ALA A 120 -9.31 3.22 2.05
C ALA A 120 -8.88 2.22 3.14
N LEU A 121 -9.47 2.31 4.33
CA LEU A 121 -9.20 1.37 5.44
C LEU A 121 -9.61 -0.07 5.09
N ASP A 122 -10.74 -0.23 4.40
CA ASP A 122 -11.25 -1.52 3.94
C ASP A 122 -10.32 -2.13 2.87
N ALA A 123 -9.81 -1.33 1.94
CA ALA A 123 -8.77 -1.75 1.00
C ALA A 123 -7.47 -2.16 1.71
N ALA A 124 -7.00 -1.35 2.68
CA ALA A 124 -5.81 -1.66 3.48
C ALA A 124 -5.95 -2.98 4.25
N ALA A 125 -7.16 -3.27 4.74
CA ALA A 125 -7.48 -4.54 5.39
C ALA A 125 -7.53 -5.69 4.38
N ALA A 126 -8.12 -5.49 3.20
CA ALA A 126 -8.29 -6.52 2.19
C ALA A 126 -6.96 -7.15 1.72
N VAL A 127 -5.89 -6.35 1.72
CA VAL A 127 -4.54 -6.77 1.35
C VAL A 127 -3.63 -7.11 2.54
N GLY A 128 -4.18 -7.23 3.76
CA GLY A 128 -3.46 -7.80 4.90
C GLY A 128 -3.15 -9.29 4.69
N ASP A 129 -1.98 -9.75 5.14
CA ASP A 129 -1.55 -11.13 4.90
C ASP A 129 -2.46 -12.17 5.56
N ASP A 130 -3.04 -11.85 6.72
CA ASP A 130 -4.06 -12.68 7.39
C ASP A 130 -5.31 -12.84 6.54
N ARG A 131 -5.79 -11.75 5.92
CA ARG A 131 -6.95 -11.75 5.03
C ARG A 131 -6.67 -12.52 3.76
N ILE A 132 -5.56 -12.24 3.08
CA ILE A 132 -5.15 -12.92 1.85
C ILE A 132 -4.97 -14.41 2.11
N GLN A 133 -4.27 -14.81 3.18
CA GLN A 133 -4.06 -16.23 3.49
C GLN A 133 -5.37 -16.93 3.86
N GLN A 134 -6.27 -16.26 4.59
CA GLN A 134 -7.57 -16.84 4.90
C GLN A 134 -8.39 -17.10 3.63
N GLU A 135 -8.41 -16.16 2.68
CA GLU A 135 -9.16 -16.29 1.41
C GLU A 135 -8.52 -17.30 0.45
N THR A 136 -7.18 -17.37 0.39
CA THR A 136 -6.48 -18.21 -0.59
C THR A 136 -6.08 -19.59 -0.09
N GLN A 137 -5.90 -19.76 1.23
CA GLN A 137 -5.39 -20.98 1.86
C GLN A 137 -6.31 -21.54 2.94
N GLY A 138 -7.36 -20.80 3.35
CA GLY A 138 -8.29 -21.19 4.41
C GLY A 138 -7.71 -21.17 5.82
N ARG A 139 -6.45 -20.73 6.00
CA ARG A 139 -5.77 -20.65 7.30
C ARG A 139 -4.73 -19.54 7.33
N VAL A 140 -4.50 -18.98 8.50
CA VAL A 140 -3.50 -17.92 8.74
C VAL A 140 -2.21 -18.52 9.31
N GLN A 141 -1.07 -18.11 8.76
CA GLN A 141 0.30 -18.50 9.12
C GLN A 141 1.16 -17.23 9.27
N PRO A 142 1.20 -16.62 10.47
CA PRO A 142 1.93 -15.37 10.71
C PRO A 142 3.43 -15.43 10.39
N GLU A 143 4.03 -16.61 10.47
CA GLU A 143 5.43 -16.84 10.13
C GLU A 143 5.75 -16.65 8.63
N LYS A 144 4.74 -16.51 7.77
CA LYS A 144 4.90 -16.29 6.32
C LYS A 144 4.56 -14.87 5.86
N TRP A 145 4.23 -13.96 6.78
CA TRP A 145 3.82 -12.59 6.45
C TRP A 145 4.97 -11.75 5.90
N THR A 146 4.67 -10.85 4.98
CA THR A 146 5.61 -9.90 4.36
C THR A 146 5.07 -8.47 4.36
N HIS A 147 3.75 -8.30 4.46
CA HIS A 147 3.05 -7.01 4.43
C HIS A 147 2.39 -6.65 5.76
N GLY A 148 2.22 -7.65 6.64
CA GLY A 148 1.61 -7.49 7.95
C GLY A 148 0.11 -7.79 7.95
N SER A 149 -0.48 -7.74 9.14
CA SER A 149 -1.91 -8.03 9.32
C SER A 149 -2.81 -6.89 8.86
N SER A 150 -4.04 -7.24 8.51
CA SER A 150 -5.12 -6.30 8.17
C SER A 150 -5.30 -5.20 9.22
N ALA A 151 -5.13 -5.54 10.49
CA ALA A 151 -5.23 -4.59 11.60
C ALA A 151 -4.06 -3.61 11.65
N GLN A 152 -2.83 -4.09 11.43
CA GLN A 152 -1.63 -3.23 11.37
C GLN A 152 -1.73 -2.26 10.19
N ARG A 153 -2.15 -2.73 9.01
CA ARG A 153 -2.26 -1.89 7.80
C ARG A 153 -3.27 -0.76 7.99
N GLN A 154 -4.46 -1.08 8.53
CA GLN A 154 -5.45 -0.07 8.92
C GLN A 154 -4.94 0.92 9.98
N GLN A 155 -4.23 0.42 10.99
CA GLN A 155 -3.68 1.25 12.05
C GLN A 155 -2.72 2.29 11.46
N TRP A 156 -1.77 1.87 10.61
CA TRP A 156 -0.75 2.76 10.07
C TRP A 156 -1.32 3.76 9.07
N TYR A 157 -2.23 3.35 8.19
CA TYR A 157 -2.96 4.30 7.34
C TYR A 157 -3.70 5.37 8.16
N ARG A 158 -4.40 4.94 9.22
CA ARG A 158 -5.11 5.87 10.12
C ARG A 158 -4.15 6.83 10.82
N THR A 159 -3.01 6.34 11.31
CA THR A 159 -1.98 7.18 11.94
C THR A 159 -1.53 8.29 10.99
N GLY A 160 -1.19 7.94 9.75
CA GLY A 160 -0.78 8.92 8.74
C GLY A 160 -1.86 9.95 8.43
N TYR A 161 -3.10 9.50 8.21
CA TYR A 161 -4.21 10.39 7.87
C TYR A 161 -4.57 11.36 9.01
N GLN A 162 -4.59 10.87 10.25
CA GLN A 162 -4.95 11.69 11.41
C GLN A 162 -3.88 12.74 11.73
N THR A 163 -2.61 12.39 11.57
CA THR A 163 -1.49 13.25 11.95
C THR A 163 -1.03 14.17 10.82
N GLY A 164 -1.05 13.69 9.57
CA GLY A 164 -0.43 14.38 8.44
C GLY A 164 1.09 14.53 8.59
N ASP A 165 1.72 13.78 9.49
CA ASP A 165 3.10 13.96 9.92
C ASP A 165 3.92 12.71 9.60
N LEU A 166 4.95 12.88 8.77
CA LEU A 166 5.81 11.79 8.32
C LEU A 166 6.65 11.20 9.46
N ASP A 167 6.98 12.00 10.47
CA ASP A 167 7.72 11.54 11.65
C ASP A 167 6.88 10.60 12.53
N ARG A 168 5.57 10.54 12.30
CA ARG A 168 4.66 9.58 12.94
C ARG A 168 4.62 8.24 12.26
N CYS A 169 5.30 8.06 11.13
CA CYS A 169 5.37 6.81 10.37
C CYS A 169 6.58 5.92 10.75
N ASP A 170 7.00 5.94 12.02
CA ASP A 170 8.07 5.08 12.53
C ASP A 170 7.56 3.66 12.86
N THR A 171 7.74 2.74 11.93
CA THR A 171 7.36 1.32 12.07
C THR A 171 8.44 0.43 12.66
N SER A 172 9.60 0.97 13.04
CA SER A 172 10.78 0.18 13.44
C SER A 172 10.58 -0.73 14.65
N SER A 173 9.55 -0.45 15.47
CA SER A 173 9.18 -1.24 16.64
C SER A 173 8.15 -2.35 16.36
N VAL A 174 7.56 -2.36 15.15
CA VAL A 174 6.58 -3.38 14.75
C VAL A 174 7.26 -4.75 14.59
N ARG A 175 6.59 -5.79 15.06
CA ARG A 175 7.06 -7.19 15.04
C ARG A 175 6.08 -8.09 14.32
#